data_AF-A0A359HK00-F1
#
_entry.id   AF-A0A359HK00-F1
#
_cell.length_a   1.000
_cell.length_b   1.000
_cell.length_c   1.000
_cell.angle_alpha   90.00
_cell.angle_beta   90.00
_cell.angle_gamma   90.00
#
_symmetry.space_group_name_H-M   'P 1'
#
loop_
_entity.id
_entity.type
_entity.pdbx_description
1 polymer ?
#
loop_
_entity_poly.entity_id
_entity_poly.type
_entity_poly.pdbx_seq_one_letter_code
_entity_poly.pdbx_strand_id
1 'polypeptide(L)'
;MSLHPKSDPAAYQPLADEFGALIAQRRAYELIPACDVFVATFSGTVMAAIGCGVPTVVIDFYGLNYSYFDNEPGIMIVNQHADLSPTLERLFNDQEYYAQVALAQQTRGPEWILLDGLCTRRITDELYQLMAGVS
;
A
#
# COMPACT_ATOMS: atom_id res chain seq x y z
N MET A 1 7.29 10.36 1.43
CA MET A 1 5.86 10.46 1.06
C MET A 1 5.69 10.42 -0.45
N SER A 2 4.79 9.59 -0.96
CA SER A 2 4.34 9.63 -2.36
C SER A 2 3.01 10.39 -2.41
N LEU A 3 2.94 11.46 -3.20
CA LEU A 3 1.70 12.22 -3.37
C LEU A 3 0.84 11.63 -4.49
N HIS A 4 -0.48 11.81 -4.40
CA HIS A 4 -1.39 11.48 -5.49
C HIS A 4 -1.08 12.39 -6.70
N PRO A 5 -1.19 11.92 -7.96
CA PRO A 5 -0.87 12.74 -9.14
C PRO A 5 -1.68 14.04 -9.30
N LYS A 6 -2.77 14.18 -8.54
CA LYS A 6 -3.61 15.39 -8.51
C LYS A 6 -3.24 16.38 -7.40
N SER A 7 -2.35 15.98 -6.47
CA SER A 7 -1.85 16.86 -5.42
C SER A 7 -0.82 17.82 -6.02
N ASP A 8 -0.83 19.07 -5.56
CA ASP A 8 0.22 20.04 -5.87
C ASP A 8 1.39 19.86 -4.88
N PRO A 9 2.58 19.37 -5.30
CA PRO A 9 3.70 19.17 -4.39
C PRO A 9 4.13 20.44 -3.65
N ALA A 10 3.99 21.62 -4.26
CA ALA A 10 4.38 22.88 -3.64
C ALA A 10 3.55 23.19 -2.39
N ALA A 11 2.28 22.76 -2.36
CA ALA A 11 1.42 22.92 -1.20
C ALA A 11 1.82 22.03 0.00
N TYR A 12 2.53 20.93 -0.24
CA TYR A 12 2.96 19.98 0.80
C TYR A 12 4.42 20.16 1.21
N GLN A 13 5.24 20.86 0.43
CA GLN A 13 6.66 21.04 0.72
C GLN A 13 6.94 21.67 2.10
N PRO A 14 6.21 22.73 2.54
CA PRO A 14 6.45 23.30 3.88
C PRO A 14 6.26 22.29 5.01
N LEU A 15 5.22 21.45 4.90
CA LEU A 15 4.94 20.39 5.88
C LEU A 15 6.01 19.29 5.81
N ALA A 16 6.43 18.91 4.61
CA ALA A 16 7.49 17.92 4.45
C ALA A 16 8.80 18.40 5.09
N ASP A 17 9.17 19.67 4.89
CA ASP A 17 10.37 20.27 5.48
C ASP A 17 10.28 20.34 7.01
N GLU A 18 9.12 20.75 7.55
CA GLU A 18 8.86 20.83 8.99
C GLU A 18 9.11 19.48 9.70
N PHE A 19 8.69 18.38 9.08
CA PHE A 19 8.78 17.04 9.65
C PHE A 19 9.98 16.22 9.12
N GLY A 20 10.89 16.83 8.35
CA GLY A 20 12.05 16.14 7.77
C GLY A 20 11.68 15.02 6.79
N ALA A 21 10.50 15.09 6.17
CA ALA A 21 10.02 14.13 5.20
C ALA A 21 10.43 14.49 3.77
N LEU A 22 10.61 13.46 2.93
CA LEU A 22 10.90 13.64 1.51
C LEU A 22 9.63 13.43 0.67
N ILE A 23 9.35 14.35 -0.26
CA ILE A 23 8.33 14.14 -1.30
C ILE A 23 8.98 13.39 -2.47
N ALA A 24 8.54 12.16 -2.71
CA ALA A 24 9.10 11.32 -3.75
C ALA A 24 8.64 11.77 -5.14
N GLN A 25 9.58 11.80 -6.09
CA GLN A 25 9.32 12.08 -7.52
C GLN A 25 9.09 10.79 -8.34
N ARG A 26 9.27 9.63 -7.70
CA ARG A 26 9.10 8.31 -8.31
C ARG A 26 7.65 7.85 -8.24
N ARG A 27 7.27 6.89 -9.09
CA ARG A 27 5.92 6.33 -9.09
C ARG A 27 5.70 5.46 -7.86
N ALA A 28 4.47 5.47 -7.32
CA ALA A 28 4.13 4.67 -6.15
C ALA A 28 4.44 3.17 -6.33
N TYR A 29 4.21 2.61 -7.51
CA TYR A 29 4.52 1.20 -7.80
C TYR A 29 6.02 0.87 -7.73
N GLU A 30 6.90 1.87 -7.83
CA GLU A 30 8.34 1.69 -7.64
C GLU A 30 8.76 1.80 -6.17
N LEU A 31 7.97 2.50 -5.37
CA LEU A 31 8.26 2.81 -3.97
C LEU A 31 7.68 1.76 -3.02
N ILE A 32 6.47 1.26 -3.31
CA ILE A 32 5.76 0.28 -2.48
C ILE A 32 6.60 -0.99 -2.26
N PRO A 33 7.22 -1.61 -3.29
CA PRO A 33 8.03 -2.81 -3.07
C PRO A 33 9.32 -2.57 -2.28
N ALA A 34 9.71 -1.30 -2.07
CA ALA A 34 10.97 -0.90 -1.45
C ALA A 34 10.81 -0.32 -0.04
N CYS A 35 9.59 -0.21 0.48
CA CYS A 35 9.36 0.30 1.83
C CYS A 35 9.22 -0.83 2.86
N ASP A 36 9.62 -0.55 4.10
CA ASP A 36 9.50 -1.50 5.21
C ASP A 36 8.08 -1.54 5.78
N VAL A 37 7.38 -0.40 5.75
CA VAL A 37 5.99 -0.22 6.19
C VAL A 37 5.27 0.72 5.23
N PHE A 38 4.02 0.41 4.90
CA PHE A 38 3.16 1.26 4.10
C PHE A 38 2.06 1.89 4.96
N VAL A 39 1.81 3.19 4.80
CA VAL A 39 0.77 3.93 5.55
C VAL A 39 -0.09 4.70 4.56
N ALA A 40 -1.40 4.48 4.62
CA ALA A 40 -2.38 5.17 3.79
C ALA A 40 -3.76 5.18 4.48
N THR A 41 -4.73 5.87 3.88
CA THR A 41 -6.15 5.57 4.16
C THR A 41 -6.64 4.46 3.21
N PHE A 42 -7.94 4.16 3.20
CA PHE A 42 -8.54 3.19 2.26
C PHE A 42 -8.26 3.59 0.81
N SER A 43 -7.37 2.84 0.16
CA SER A 43 -6.86 3.12 -1.18
C SER A 43 -6.51 1.83 -1.90
N GLY A 44 -6.64 1.81 -3.23
CA GLY A 44 -6.16 0.68 -4.06
C GLY A 44 -4.65 0.42 -3.91
N THR A 45 -3.87 1.40 -3.46
CA THR A 45 -2.44 1.21 -3.16
C THR A 45 -2.20 0.30 -1.95
N VAL A 46 -3.18 0.12 -1.05
CA VAL A 46 -3.11 -0.86 0.04
C VAL A 46 -3.06 -2.28 -0.52
N MET A 47 -3.85 -2.58 -1.56
CA MET A 47 -3.78 -3.89 -2.23
C MET A 47 -2.42 -4.17 -2.85
N ALA A 48 -1.77 -3.14 -3.40
CA ALA A 48 -0.42 -3.27 -3.95
C ALA A 48 0.62 -3.54 -2.85
N ALA A 49 0.49 -2.88 -1.68
CA ALA A 49 1.35 -3.13 -0.53
C ALA A 49 1.16 -4.57 0.01
N ILE A 50 -0.09 -5.03 0.10
CA ILE A 50 -0.42 -6.41 0.45
C ILE A 50 0.25 -7.40 -0.50
N GLY A 51 0.11 -7.18 -1.81
CA GLY A 51 0.76 -7.99 -2.84
C GLY A 51 2.27 -8.06 -2.73
N CYS A 52 2.90 -6.96 -2.28
CA CYS A 52 4.35 -6.90 -2.07
C CYS A 52 4.79 -7.50 -0.73
N GLY A 53 3.86 -8.00 0.09
CA GLY A 53 4.17 -8.54 1.41
C GLY A 53 4.55 -7.47 2.44
N VAL A 54 4.10 -6.23 2.25
CA VAL A 54 4.50 -5.08 3.08
C VAL A 54 3.48 -4.86 4.21
N PRO A 55 3.91 -4.89 5.48
CA PRO A 55 3.06 -4.51 6.62
C PRO A 55 2.42 -3.14 6.39
N THR A 56 1.10 -3.06 6.56
CA THR A 56 0.35 -1.86 6.16
C THR A 56 -0.55 -1.33 7.26
N VAL A 57 -0.42 -0.04 7.55
CA VAL A 57 -1.30 0.71 8.46
C VAL A 57 -2.34 1.47 7.63
N VAL A 58 -3.62 1.22 7.90
CA VAL A 58 -4.74 1.94 7.30
C VAL A 58 -5.28 2.95 8.32
N ILE A 59 -5.20 4.23 7.99
CA ILE A 59 -5.73 5.32 8.79
C ILE A 59 -7.21 5.53 8.47
N ASP A 60 -8.05 5.40 9.49
CA ASP A 60 -9.49 5.65 9.43
C ASP A 60 -9.97 6.57 10.57
N PHE A 61 -9.27 7.67 10.81
CA PHE A 61 -9.70 8.70 11.78
C PHE A 61 -11.00 9.39 11.36
N TYR A 62 -11.40 9.22 10.11
CA TYR A 62 -12.56 9.86 9.50
C TYR A 62 -13.84 9.03 9.62
N GLY A 63 -13.77 7.82 10.17
CA GLY A 63 -14.92 6.95 10.39
C GLY A 63 -15.57 6.48 9.08
N LEU A 64 -14.76 6.18 8.07
CA LEU A 64 -15.23 5.59 6.82
C LEU A 64 -15.74 4.16 7.06
N ASN A 65 -15.14 3.44 8.01
CA ASN A 65 -15.59 2.12 8.46
C ASN A 65 -15.76 1.11 7.32
N TYR A 66 -14.89 1.17 6.31
CA TYR A 66 -14.89 0.17 5.24
C TYR A 66 -14.28 -1.14 5.71
N SER A 67 -14.94 -2.24 5.38
CA SER A 67 -14.55 -3.58 5.83
C SER A 67 -13.59 -4.31 4.89
N TYR A 68 -12.96 -3.60 3.95
CA TYR A 68 -12.13 -4.22 2.91
C TYR A 68 -11.00 -5.08 3.46
N PHE A 69 -10.42 -4.68 4.60
CA PHE A 69 -9.20 -5.27 5.14
C PHE A 69 -9.39 -5.90 6.53
N ASP A 70 -10.62 -5.97 7.06
CA ASP A 70 -10.89 -6.37 8.45
C ASP A 70 -10.35 -7.75 8.81
N ASN A 71 -10.28 -8.65 7.83
CA ASN A 71 -9.84 -10.03 8.00
C ASN A 71 -8.43 -10.29 7.42
N GLU A 72 -7.70 -9.25 7.02
CA GLU A 72 -6.41 -9.40 6.37
C GLU A 72 -5.26 -9.31 7.39
N PRO A 73 -4.59 -10.43 7.72
CA PRO A 73 -3.54 -10.43 8.74
C PRO A 73 -2.32 -9.61 8.29
N GLY A 74 -1.80 -8.78 9.19
CA GLY A 74 -0.71 -7.85 8.90
C GLY A 74 -1.16 -6.50 8.32
N ILE A 75 -2.48 -6.26 8.27
CA ILE A 75 -3.07 -4.92 8.19
C ILE A 75 -3.45 -4.45 9.59
N MET A 76 -3.12 -3.21 9.92
CA MET A 76 -3.57 -2.53 11.14
C MET A 76 -4.47 -1.36 10.76
N ILE A 77 -5.76 -1.48 11.03
CA ILE A 77 -6.72 -0.38 10.85
C ILE A 77 -6.71 0.46 12.13
N VAL A 78 -6.40 1.75 11.99
CA VAL A 78 -6.29 2.68 13.11
C VAL A 78 -7.40 3.71 13.01
N ASN A 79 -8.42 3.58 13.87
CA ASN A 79 -9.58 4.45 13.87
C ASN A 79 -9.41 5.71 14.73
N GLN A 80 -8.42 5.74 15.63
CA GLN A 80 -8.17 6.89 16.51
C GLN A 80 -6.76 7.44 16.33
N HIS A 81 -6.65 8.77 16.28
CA HIS A 81 -5.35 9.43 16.14
C HIS A 81 -4.35 9.04 17.25
N ALA A 82 -4.84 8.83 18.47
CA ALA A 82 -4.02 8.44 19.62
C ALA A 82 -3.35 7.05 19.44
N ASP A 83 -3.88 6.19 18.56
CA ASP A 83 -3.40 4.82 18.39
C ASP A 83 -2.37 4.70 17.26
N LEU A 84 -2.17 5.75 16.46
CA LEU A 84 -1.22 5.72 15.33
C LEU A 84 0.22 5.56 15.78
N SER A 85 0.69 6.41 16.69
CA SER A 85 2.07 6.33 17.18
C SER A 85 2.35 5.00 17.87
N PRO A 86 1.53 4.50 18.82
CA PRO A 86 1.73 3.18 19.41
C PRO A 86 1.77 2.04 18.38
N THR A 87 0.94 2.11 17.34
CA THR A 87 0.92 1.11 16.27
C THR A 87 2.24 1.11 15.48
N LEU A 88 2.72 2.29 15.09
CA LEU A 88 3.98 2.45 14.37
C LEU A 88 5.19 2.10 15.24
N GLU A 89 5.19 2.52 16.52
CA GLU A 89 6.25 2.18 17.47
C GLU A 89 6.38 0.68 17.66
N ARG A 90 5.26 -0.06 17.74
CA ARG A 90 5.30 -1.51 17.81
C ARG A 90 5.90 -2.11 16.53
N LEU A 91 5.47 -1.65 15.35
CA LEU A 91 6.03 -2.12 14.08
C LEU A 91 7.54 -1.89 13.97
N PHE A 92 8.05 -0.76 14.46
CA PHE A 92 9.45 -0.40 14.32
C PHE A 92 10.36 -0.99 15.41
N ASN A 93 9.83 -1.23 16.61
CA ASN A 93 10.64 -1.62 17.77
C ASN A 93 10.42 -3.08 18.22
N ASP A 94 9.35 -3.74 17.78
CA ASP A 94 9.08 -5.16 18.06
C ASP A 94 9.36 -5.99 16.79
N GLN A 95 10.60 -6.50 16.69
CA GLN A 95 11.06 -7.24 15.52
C GLN A 95 10.30 -8.55 15.31
N GLU A 96 9.84 -9.20 16.38
CA GLU A 96 9.05 -10.43 16.29
C GLU A 96 7.67 -10.13 15.73
N TYR A 97 7.02 -9.07 16.23
CA TYR A 97 5.75 -8.61 15.69
C TYR A 97 5.88 -8.18 14.22
N TYR A 98 6.91 -7.41 13.86
CA TYR A 98 7.16 -7.03 12.47
C TYR A 98 7.30 -8.27 11.57
N ALA A 99 8.13 -9.23 11.96
CA ALA A 99 8.34 -10.45 11.19
C ALA A 99 7.03 -11.26 11.03
N GLN A 100 6.22 -11.32 12.09
CA GLN A 100 4.91 -11.98 12.05
C GLN A 100 3.97 -11.32 11.03
N VAL A 101 3.83 -10.00 11.07
CA VAL A 101 2.91 -9.29 10.15
C VAL A 101 3.42 -9.29 8.71
N ALA A 102 4.74 -9.18 8.50
CA ALA A 102 5.34 -9.27 7.17
C ALA A 102 5.15 -10.66 6.57
N LEU A 103 5.35 -11.73 7.35
CA LEU A 103 5.14 -13.10 6.89
C LEU A 103 3.66 -13.34 6.54
N ALA A 104 2.73 -12.81 7.33
CA ALA A 104 1.31 -12.90 7.04
C ALA A 104 0.96 -12.25 5.69
N GLN A 105 1.47 -11.04 5.45
CA GLN A 105 1.29 -10.33 4.19
C GLN A 105 1.94 -11.08 3.00
N GLN A 106 3.15 -11.61 3.16
CA GLN A 106 3.80 -12.41 2.11
C GLN A 106 3.02 -13.68 1.77
N THR A 107 2.40 -14.31 2.77
CA THR A 107 1.60 -15.52 2.59
C THR A 107 0.30 -15.22 1.85
N ARG A 108 -0.35 -14.10 2.18
CA ARG A 108 -1.69 -13.74 1.70
C ARG A 108 -1.68 -12.87 0.46
N GLY A 109 -0.60 -12.13 0.21
CA GLY A 109 -0.41 -11.23 -0.92
C GLY A 109 -0.82 -11.80 -2.28
N PRO A 110 -0.47 -13.06 -2.62
CA PRO A 110 -0.90 -13.69 -3.87
C PRO A 110 -2.42 -13.84 -4.04
N GLU A 111 -3.21 -13.83 -2.96
CA GLU A 111 -4.68 -13.84 -3.03
C GLU A 111 -5.27 -12.49 -3.46
N TRP A 112 -4.51 -11.41 -3.24
CA TRP A 112 -4.94 -10.04 -3.55
C TRP A 112 -4.54 -9.60 -4.95
N ILE A 113 -3.36 -10.01 -5.41
CA ILE A 113 -2.80 -9.56 -6.68
C ILE A 113 -1.77 -10.55 -7.23
N LEU A 114 -1.81 -10.75 -8.55
CA LEU A 114 -0.83 -11.55 -9.28
C LEU A 114 0.34 -10.66 -9.76
N LEU A 115 1.40 -10.58 -8.96
CA LEU A 115 2.61 -9.80 -9.25
C LEU A 115 3.72 -10.64 -9.89
N ASP A 116 3.49 -11.11 -11.11
CA ASP A 116 4.47 -11.92 -11.88
C ASP A 116 5.09 -11.18 -13.08
N GLY A 117 4.75 -9.91 -13.26
CA GLY A 117 5.23 -9.09 -14.38
C GLY A 117 4.60 -9.43 -15.73
N LEU A 118 3.62 -10.34 -15.79
CA LEU A 118 3.00 -10.79 -17.04
C LEU A 118 1.63 -10.16 -17.31
N CYS A 119 1.12 -9.31 -16.42
CA CYS A 119 -0.21 -8.70 -16.54
C CYS A 119 -0.42 -7.99 -17.89
N THR A 120 0.48 -7.08 -18.29
CA THR A 120 0.38 -6.37 -19.57
C THR A 120 0.35 -7.35 -20.74
N ARG A 121 1.23 -8.36 -20.73
CA ARG A 121 1.29 -9.38 -21.78
C ARG A 121 -0.02 -10.15 -21.89
N ARG A 122 -0.58 -10.63 -20.78
CA ARG A 122 -1.86 -11.35 -20.76
C ARG A 122 -2.98 -10.52 -21.37
N ILE A 123 -3.07 -9.25 -21.00
CA ILE A 123 -4.08 -8.33 -21.53
C ILE A 123 -3.88 -8.10 -23.02
N THR A 124 -2.65 -7.84 -23.48
CA THR A 124 -2.38 -7.61 -24.91
C THR A 124 -2.64 -8.85 -25.75
N ASP A 125 -2.26 -10.03 -25.25
CA ASP A 125 -2.46 -11.30 -25.95
C ASP A 125 -3.96 -11.57 -26.13
N GLU A 126 -4.78 -11.34 -25.10
CA GLU A 126 -6.24 -11.46 -25.18
C GLU A 126 -6.86 -10.48 -26.18
N LEU A 127 -6.43 -9.22 -26.17
CA LEU A 127 -6.91 -8.21 -27.12
C LEU A 127 -6.60 -8.60 -28.56
N TYR A 128 -5.40 -9.12 -28.84
CA TYR A 128 -5.03 -9.58 -30.18
C TYR A 128 -5.85 -10.80 -30.62
N GLN A 129 -6.13 -11.74 -29.71
CA GLN A 129 -6.99 -12.89 -30.01
C GLN A 129 -8.42 -12.45 -30.36
N LEU A 130 -9.00 -11.53 -29.58
CA LEU A 130 -10.32 -10.97 -29.87
C LEU A 130 -10.35 -10.29 -31.23
N MET A 131 -9.36 -9.45 -31.55
CA MET A 131 -9.29 -8.77 -32.84
C MET A 131 -9.16 -9.74 -34.03
N ALA A 132 -8.43 -10.86 -33.87
CA ALA A 132 -8.31 -11.87 -34.90
C ALA A 132 -9.61 -12.67 -35.12
N GLY A 133 -10.46 -12.79 -34.09
CA GLY A 133 -11.73 -13.52 -34.11
C GLY A 133 -12.93 -12.76 -34.67
N VAL A 134 -12.84 -11.44 -34.91
CA VAL A 134 -13.93 -10.61 -35.50
C VAL A 134 -13.82 -10.60 -37.03
N SER A 135 -13.54 -11.75 -37.65
CA SER A 135 -13.49 -11.92 -39.12
C SER A 135 -14.81 -12.45 -39.66
#